data_AF-A0AAE6QWN9-F1
#
_entry.id   AF-A0AAE6QWN9-F1
#
_cell.length_a   1.000
_cell.length_b   1.000
_cell.length_c   1.000
_cell.angle_alpha   90.00
_cell.angle_beta   90.00
_cell.angle_gamma   90.00
#
_symmetry.space_group_name_H-M   'P 1'
#
loop_
_entity.id
_entity.type
_entity.pdbx_description
1 polymer ?
#
loop_
_entity_poly.entity_id
_entity_poly.type
_entity_poly.pdbx_seq_one_letter_code
_entity_poly.pdbx_strand_id
1 'polypeptide(L)'
;MNKEEQVMNGFRELYNKLVWLNKDKMEEGLKGFKSSEVHCIEYIENNADSNVTQLAEAFYVTRGAISRMTKKLIQKGLVESYQKSENKKEIYFRLTEQGKEIYKIHENLHKEFQERDKAVFEQVTEEEFNSIISFVEKYSRHLDAEIKKQGIHIKS
;
A
#
# COMPACT_ATOMS: atom_id res chain seq x y z
N MET A 1 31.13 -1.49 6.69
CA MET A 1 29.68 -1.69 6.76
C MET A 1 29.40 -2.87 7.69
N ASN A 2 28.75 -2.63 8.83
CA ASN A 2 28.38 -3.71 9.74
C ASN A 2 27.19 -4.53 9.16
N LYS A 3 26.85 -5.67 9.77
CA LYS A 3 25.79 -6.53 9.24
C LYS A 3 24.41 -5.86 9.21
N GLU A 4 24.10 -5.02 10.20
CA GLU A 4 22.82 -4.29 10.25
C GLU A 4 22.70 -3.29 9.08
N GLU A 5 23.75 -2.53 8.82
CA GLU A 5 23.84 -1.58 7.72
C GLU A 5 23.77 -2.29 6.37
N GLN A 6 24.38 -3.47 6.23
CA GLN A 6 24.25 -4.30 5.04
C GLN A 6 22.80 -4.71 4.76
N VAL A 7 22.08 -5.15 5.78
CA VAL A 7 20.66 -5.52 5.66
C VAL A 7 19.81 -4.31 5.24
N MET A 8 19.98 -3.17 5.91
CA MET A 8 19.19 -1.98 5.63
C MET A 8 19.48 -1.39 4.25
N ASN A 9 20.74 -1.34 3.83
CA ASN A 9 21.11 -0.90 2.49
C ASN A 9 20.61 -1.89 1.44
N GLY A 10 20.70 -3.20 1.70
CA GLY A 10 20.16 -4.24 0.83
C GLY A 10 18.66 -4.07 0.56
N PHE A 11 17.84 -3.88 1.60
CA PHE A 11 16.40 -3.61 1.43
C PHE A 11 16.13 -2.36 0.59
N ARG A 12 16.87 -1.28 0.85
CA ARG A 12 16.72 -0.02 0.11
C ARG A 12 17.07 -0.18 -1.37
N GLU A 13 18.18 -0.84 -1.67
CA GLU A 13 18.61 -1.09 -3.04
C GLU A 13 17.65 -2.00 -3.79
N LEU A 14 17.15 -3.06 -3.16
CA LEU A 14 16.16 -3.96 -3.74
C LEU A 14 14.87 -3.21 -4.08
N TYR A 15 14.34 -2.43 -3.14
CA TYR A 15 13.14 -1.62 -3.37
C TYR A 15 13.34 -0.63 -4.53
N ASN A 16 14.47 0.09 -4.55
CA ASN A 16 14.78 1.03 -5.62
C ASN A 16 14.88 0.35 -7.00
N LYS A 17 15.50 -0.84 -7.07
CA LYS A 17 15.57 -1.62 -8.31
C LYS A 17 14.20 -2.08 -8.77
N LEU A 18 13.34 -2.56 -7.87
CA LEU A 18 11.96 -2.96 -8.18
C LEU A 18 11.16 -1.79 -8.74
N VAL A 19 11.21 -0.63 -8.07
CA VAL A 19 10.51 0.59 -8.52
C VAL A 19 11.03 1.03 -9.88
N TRP A 20 12.36 1.07 -10.06
CA TRP A 20 12.97 1.50 -11.32
C TRP A 20 12.60 0.57 -12.49
N LEU A 21 12.71 -0.74 -12.28
CA LEU A 21 12.44 -1.74 -13.31
C LEU A 21 10.97 -1.76 -13.74
N ASN A 22 10.04 -1.51 -12.80
CA ASN A 22 8.61 -1.56 -13.07
C ASN A 22 8.04 -0.21 -13.54
N LYS A 23 8.83 0.86 -13.47
CA LYS A 23 8.38 2.24 -13.63
C LYS A 23 7.61 2.47 -14.92
N ASP A 24 8.20 2.14 -16.07
CA ASP A 24 7.64 2.50 -17.38
C ASP A 24 6.28 1.81 -17.60
N LYS A 25 6.17 0.52 -17.24
CA LYS A 25 4.90 -0.22 -17.34
C LYS A 25 3.83 0.30 -16.39
N MET A 26 4.21 0.67 -15.16
CA MET A 26 3.29 1.29 -14.22
C MET A 26 2.80 2.66 -14.72
N GLU A 27 3.70 3.50 -15.24
CA GLU A 27 3.34 4.84 -15.76
C GLU A 27 2.48 4.76 -17.02
N GLU A 28 2.74 3.79 -17.90
CA GLU A 28 1.95 3.57 -19.10
C GLU A 28 0.55 3.02 -18.77
N GLY A 29 0.48 1.94 -17.99
CA GLY A 29 -0.79 1.29 -17.66
C GLY A 29 -1.70 2.16 -16.79
N LEU A 30 -1.13 2.99 -15.92
CA LEU A 30 -1.89 3.81 -14.96
C LEU A 30 -1.76 5.31 -15.27
N LYS A 31 -1.56 5.64 -16.55
CA LYS A 31 -1.40 7.01 -17.03
C LYS A 31 -2.54 7.91 -16.53
N GLY A 32 -2.17 9.03 -15.90
CA GLY A 32 -3.11 10.01 -15.34
C GLY A 32 -3.46 9.78 -13.86
N PHE A 33 -2.91 8.73 -13.24
CA PHE A 33 -3.03 8.46 -11.82
C PHE A 33 -1.67 8.58 -11.12
N LYS A 34 -1.69 9.09 -9.89
CA LYS A 34 -0.51 9.06 -9.02
C LYS A 34 -0.40 7.69 -8.35
N SER A 35 0.81 7.20 -8.08
CA SER A 35 0.99 5.93 -7.33
C SER A 35 0.19 5.91 -6.02
N SER A 36 0.16 7.02 -5.26
CA SER A 36 -0.65 7.10 -4.03
C SER A 36 -2.16 6.96 -4.27
N GLU A 37 -2.66 7.45 -5.41
CA GLU A 37 -4.07 7.29 -5.80
C GLU A 37 -4.37 5.83 -6.12
N VAL A 38 -3.48 5.16 -6.86
CA VAL A 38 -3.64 3.76 -7.25
C VAL A 38 -3.55 2.84 -6.02
N HIS A 39 -2.56 3.04 -5.13
CA HIS A 39 -2.48 2.26 -3.89
C HIS A 39 -3.70 2.50 -2.99
N CYS A 40 -4.27 3.72 -2.98
CA CYS A 40 -5.51 3.99 -2.23
C CYS A 40 -6.71 3.22 -2.82
N ILE A 41 -6.81 3.13 -4.15
CA ILE A 41 -7.81 2.31 -4.85
C ILE A 41 -7.64 0.83 -4.49
N GLU A 42 -6.41 0.31 -4.57
CA GLU A 42 -6.07 -1.07 -4.18
C GLU A 42 -6.46 -1.36 -2.74
N TYR A 43 -6.12 -0.48 -1.80
CA TYR A 43 -6.45 -0.67 -0.40
C TYR A 43 -7.97 -0.75 -0.19
N ILE A 44 -8.74 0.13 -0.84
CA ILE A 44 -10.21 0.15 -0.72
C ILE A 44 -10.84 -1.15 -1.24
N GLU A 45 -10.33 -1.72 -2.35
CA GLU A 45 -10.86 -2.99 -2.89
C GLU A 45 -10.50 -4.18 -2.00
N ASN A 46 -9.27 -4.21 -1.48
CA ASN A 46 -8.76 -5.35 -0.71
C ASN A 46 -9.21 -5.35 0.76
N ASN A 47 -9.78 -4.25 1.25
CA ASN A 47 -10.19 -4.11 2.65
C ASN A 47 -11.64 -3.65 2.73
N ALA A 48 -12.50 -4.56 3.22
CA ALA A 48 -13.89 -4.24 3.50
C ALA A 48 -13.99 -3.10 4.52
N ASP A 49 -15.03 -2.27 4.34
CA ASP A 49 -15.35 -1.17 5.25
C ASP A 49 -14.22 -0.15 5.46
N SER A 50 -13.41 0.06 4.41
CA SER A 50 -12.35 1.05 4.39
C SER A 50 -12.88 2.45 4.74
N ASN A 51 -12.37 3.04 5.81
CA ASN A 51 -12.67 4.42 6.23
C ASN A 51 -11.41 5.29 6.30
N VAL A 52 -11.60 6.59 6.58
CA VAL A 52 -10.49 7.57 6.63
C VAL A 52 -9.43 7.22 7.67
N THR A 53 -9.81 6.62 8.79
CA THR A 53 -8.90 6.25 9.87
C THR A 53 -8.03 5.08 9.45
N GLN A 54 -8.64 4.00 8.94
CA GLN A 54 -7.91 2.81 8.48
C GLN A 54 -6.96 3.14 7.33
N LEU A 55 -7.41 3.94 6.36
CA LEU A 55 -6.55 4.40 5.27
C LEU A 55 -5.38 5.25 5.78
N ALA A 56 -5.59 6.08 6.79
CA ALA A 56 -4.53 6.94 7.31
C ALA A 56 -3.48 6.11 8.08
N GLU A 57 -3.93 5.08 8.80
CA GLU A 57 -3.12 4.07 9.48
C GLU A 57 -2.29 3.24 8.50
N ALA A 58 -2.93 2.67 7.49
CA ALA A 58 -2.23 1.83 6.51
C ALA A 58 -1.16 2.59 5.70
N PHE A 59 -1.36 3.88 5.46
CA PHE A 59 -0.45 4.70 4.66
C PHE A 59 0.54 5.51 5.51
N TYR A 60 0.44 5.46 6.84
CA TYR A 60 1.22 6.28 7.77
C TYR A 60 1.17 7.78 7.41
N VAL A 61 -0.01 8.30 7.07
CA VAL A 61 -0.26 9.73 6.72
C VAL A 61 -1.40 10.31 7.56
N THR A 62 -1.60 11.62 7.55
CA THR A 62 -2.69 12.26 8.31
C THR A 62 -4.08 11.95 7.74
N ARG A 63 -5.11 12.00 8.59
CA ARG A 63 -6.51 11.85 8.13
C ARG A 63 -6.91 12.94 7.14
N GLY A 64 -6.43 14.17 7.34
CA GLY A 64 -6.56 15.25 6.35
C GLY A 64 -5.95 14.93 4.98
N ALA A 65 -4.82 14.23 4.92
CA ALA A 65 -4.21 13.80 3.65
C ALA A 65 -5.06 12.76 2.93
N ILE A 66 -5.53 11.73 3.66
CA ILE A 66 -6.47 10.74 3.12
C ILE A 66 -7.76 11.41 2.65
N SER A 67 -8.33 12.31 3.47
CA SER A 67 -9.58 13.00 3.14
C SER A 67 -9.47 13.80 1.84
N ARG A 68 -8.31 14.44 1.60
CA ARG A 68 -8.03 15.14 0.34
C ARG A 68 -7.91 14.16 -0.82
N MET A 69 -7.25 13.02 -0.62
CA MET A 69 -7.05 11.99 -1.64
C MET A 69 -8.36 11.31 -2.02
N THR A 70 -9.17 10.84 -1.07
CA THR A 70 -10.47 10.22 -1.32
C THR A 70 -11.45 11.19 -1.95
N LYS A 71 -11.48 12.47 -1.51
CA LYS A 71 -12.27 13.51 -2.18
C LYS A 71 -11.89 13.66 -3.66
N LYS A 72 -10.60 13.61 -3.99
CA LYS A 72 -10.13 13.68 -5.38
C LYS A 72 -10.53 12.43 -6.18
N LEU A 73 -10.45 11.24 -5.59
CA LEU A 73 -10.89 9.99 -6.24
C LEU A 73 -12.41 9.96 -6.47
N ILE A 74 -13.19 10.52 -5.54
CA ILE A 74 -14.64 10.72 -5.71
C ILE A 74 -14.92 11.70 -6.85
N GLN A 75 -14.20 12.83 -6.91
CA GLN A 75 -14.33 13.78 -8.03
C GLN A 75 -13.94 13.17 -9.39
N LYS A 76 -13.02 12.20 -9.41
CA LYS A 76 -12.66 11.42 -10.59
C LYS A 76 -13.66 10.30 -10.91
N GLY A 77 -14.66 10.05 -10.08
CA GLY A 77 -15.65 8.99 -10.28
C GLY A 77 -15.15 7.58 -10.00
N LEU A 78 -14.01 7.41 -9.31
CA LEU A 78 -13.37 6.11 -9.06
C LEU A 78 -13.75 5.49 -7.72
N VAL A 79 -14.11 6.35 -6.76
CA VAL A 79 -14.49 5.96 -5.40
C VAL A 79 -15.83 6.60 -5.10
N GLU A 80 -16.67 5.90 -4.36
CA GLU A 80 -17.86 6.48 -3.76
C GLU A 80 -17.85 6.27 -2.25
N SER A 81 -18.50 7.18 -1.55
CA SER A 81 -18.66 7.13 -0.09
C SER A 81 -20.03 6.59 0.28
N TYR A 82 -20.08 5.76 1.32
CA TYR A 82 -21.33 5.25 1.89
C TYR A 82 -21.30 5.31 3.41
N GLN A 83 -22.48 5.15 4.02
CA GLN A 83 -22.64 5.00 5.47
C GLN A 83 -23.43 3.73 5.74
N LYS A 84 -23.10 3.06 6.85
CA LYS A 84 -23.85 1.89 7.31
C LYS A 84 -25.09 2.32 8.10
N SER A 85 -26.15 1.53 8.03
CA SER A 85 -27.37 1.75 8.83
C SER A 85 -27.08 1.81 10.32
N GLU A 86 -26.16 0.97 10.80
CA GLU A 86 -25.79 0.82 12.20
C GLU A 86 -24.82 1.91 12.68
N ASN A 87 -24.11 2.57 11.75
CA ASN A 87 -23.14 3.61 12.07
C ASN A 87 -23.16 4.76 11.04
N LYS A 88 -24.12 5.68 11.23
CA LYS A 88 -24.25 6.89 10.41
C LYS A 88 -23.25 8.01 10.75
N LYS A 89 -22.37 7.80 11.74
CA LYS A 89 -21.32 8.79 12.08
C LYS A 89 -20.08 8.62 11.22
N GLU A 90 -19.85 7.40 10.74
CA GLU A 90 -18.68 7.06 9.95
C GLU A 90 -18.98 7.10 8.46
N ILE A 91 -17.95 7.44 7.67
CA ILE A 91 -18.00 7.42 6.21
C ILE A 91 -17.02 6.35 5.75
N TYR A 92 -17.54 5.42 4.97
CA TYR A 92 -16.80 4.33 4.36
C TYR A 92 -16.65 4.59 2.86
N PHE A 93 -15.67 3.93 2.25
CA PHE A 93 -15.35 4.06 0.84
C PHE A 93 -15.44 2.71 0.15
N ARG A 94 -15.89 2.73 -1.10
CA ARG A 94 -15.85 1.58 -2.00
C ARG A 94 -15.56 2.04 -3.42
N LEU A 95 -15.01 1.15 -4.25
CA LEU A 95 -14.75 1.46 -5.65
C LEU A 95 -16.05 1.53 -6.45
N THR A 96 -16.08 2.44 -7.41
CA THR A 96 -17.03 2.38 -8.52
C THR A 96 -16.56 1.34 -9.55
N GLU A 97 -17.36 1.05 -10.57
CA GLU A 97 -16.92 0.18 -11.67
C GLU A 97 -15.69 0.74 -12.39
N GLN A 98 -15.60 2.07 -12.57
CA GLN A 98 -14.40 2.72 -13.12
C GLN A 98 -13.20 2.58 -12.18
N GLY A 99 -13.40 2.67 -10.86
CA GLY A 99 -12.35 2.40 -9.88
C GLY A 99 -11.81 0.97 -9.98
N LYS A 100 -12.70 -0.01 -10.15
CA LYS A 100 -12.34 -1.43 -10.31
C LYS A 100 -11.55 -1.70 -11.59
N GLU A 101 -11.80 -0.95 -12.67
CA GLU A 101 -10.98 -1.04 -13.89
C GLU A 101 -9.53 -0.63 -13.61
N ILE A 102 -9.32 0.47 -12.89
CA ILE A 102 -7.97 0.92 -12.49
C ILE A 102 -7.31 -0.09 -11.55
N TYR A 103 -8.05 -0.60 -10.57
CA TYR A 103 -7.58 -1.69 -9.71
C TYR A 103 -7.11 -2.90 -10.51
N LYS A 104 -7.91 -3.35 -11.48
CA LYS A 104 -7.59 -4.53 -12.30
C LYS A 104 -6.35 -4.32 -13.16
N ILE A 105 -6.15 -3.11 -13.71
CA ILE A 105 -4.91 -2.78 -14.44
C ILE A 105 -3.71 -2.91 -13.51
N HIS A 106 -3.78 -2.32 -12.31
CA HIS A 106 -2.73 -2.41 -11.31
C HIS A 106 -2.45 -3.86 -10.87
N GLU A 107 -3.50 -4.62 -10.59
CA GLU A 107 -3.40 -6.03 -10.19
C GLU A 107 -2.73 -6.89 -11.28
N ASN A 108 -3.09 -6.67 -12.55
CA ASN A 108 -2.48 -7.40 -13.67
C ASN A 108 -0.99 -7.08 -13.83
N LEU A 109 -0.60 -5.80 -13.68
CA LEU A 109 0.81 -5.40 -13.68
C LEU A 109 1.58 -6.09 -12.55
N HIS A 110 1.00 -6.14 -11.34
CA HIS A 110 1.60 -6.85 -10.22
C HIS A 110 1.77 -8.35 -10.49
N LYS A 111 0.76 -9.01 -11.05
CA LYS A 111 0.83 -10.43 -11.44
C LYS A 111 1.94 -10.67 -12.47
N GLU A 112 2.08 -9.77 -13.45
CA GLU A 112 3.16 -9.85 -14.43
C GLU A 112 4.54 -9.75 -13.78
N PHE A 113 4.73 -8.81 -12.84
CA PHE A 113 6.00 -8.66 -12.13
C PHE A 113 6.30 -9.86 -11.23
N GLN A 114 5.27 -10.40 -10.57
CA GLN A 114 5.39 -11.61 -9.75
C GLN A 114 5.81 -12.82 -10.59
N GLU A 115 5.23 -13.01 -11.77
CA GLU A 115 5.61 -14.12 -12.66
C GLU A 115 7.05 -13.97 -13.16
N ARG A 116 7.48 -12.74 -13.51
CA ARG A 116 8.89 -12.46 -13.85
C ARG A 116 9.84 -12.86 -12.72
N ASP A 117 9.49 -12.54 -11.48
CA ASP A 117 10.38 -12.71 -10.31
C ASP A 117 10.24 -14.09 -9.64
N LYS A 118 9.28 -14.91 -10.08
CA LYS A 118 8.94 -16.21 -9.49
C LYS A 118 10.15 -17.14 -9.32
N ALA A 119 11.04 -17.19 -10.31
CA ALA A 119 12.23 -18.03 -10.28
C ALA A 119 13.18 -17.73 -9.12
N VAL A 120 13.16 -16.51 -8.57
CA VAL A 120 13.91 -16.17 -7.36
C VAL A 120 13.30 -16.85 -6.15
N PHE A 121 11.98 -16.76 -6.00
CA PHE A 121 11.25 -17.28 -4.84
C PHE A 121 11.16 -18.81 -4.83
N GLU A 122 11.18 -19.47 -6.00
CA GLU A 122 11.24 -20.93 -6.10
C GLU A 122 12.55 -21.53 -5.53
N GLN A 123 13.60 -20.73 -5.40
CA GLN A 123 14.89 -21.15 -4.85
C GLN A 123 15.02 -20.86 -3.35
N VAL A 124 14.07 -20.14 -2.76
CA VAL A 124 14.08 -19.79 -1.34
C VAL A 124 13.45 -20.92 -0.54
N THR A 125 14.15 -21.41 0.47
CA THR A 125 13.65 -22.46 1.37
C THR A 125 12.61 -21.90 2.34
N GLU A 126 11.78 -22.79 2.89
CA GLU A 126 10.80 -22.43 3.92
C GLU A 126 11.47 -21.81 5.17
N GLU A 127 12.65 -22.30 5.55
CA GLU A 127 13.43 -21.75 6.67
C GLU A 127 13.90 -20.32 6.40
N GLU A 128 14.37 -20.04 5.19
CA GLU A 128 14.76 -18.69 4.77
C GLU A 128 13.56 -17.74 4.74
N PHE A 129 12.42 -18.18 4.20
CA PHE A 129 11.18 -17.41 4.24
C PHE A 129 10.78 -17.05 5.67
N ASN A 130 10.76 -18.04 6.57
CA ASN A 130 10.39 -17.85 7.96
C ASN A 130 11.36 -16.89 8.67
N SER A 131 12.65 -16.97 8.35
CA SER A 131 13.68 -16.08 8.90
C SER A 131 13.47 -14.62 8.44
N ILE A 132 13.20 -14.41 7.15
CA ILE A 132 12.94 -13.08 6.58
C ILE A 132 11.65 -12.49 7.15
N ILE A 133 10.56 -13.25 7.17
CA ILE A 133 9.26 -12.82 7.71
C ILE A 133 9.40 -12.43 9.18
N SER A 134 10.02 -13.29 9.99
CA SER A 134 10.26 -13.05 11.41
C SER A 134 11.06 -11.76 11.65
N PHE A 135 12.09 -11.50 10.85
CA PHE A 135 12.84 -10.25 10.91
C PHE A 135 11.98 -9.03 10.57
N VAL A 136 11.22 -9.08 9.46
CA VAL A 136 10.36 -7.98 9.02
C VAL A 136 9.33 -7.64 10.09
N GLU A 137 8.65 -8.65 10.64
CA GLU A 137 7.67 -8.43 11.72
C GLU A 137 8.31 -7.87 12.99
N LYS A 138 9.48 -8.39 13.38
CA LYS A 138 10.21 -7.88 14.56
C LYS A 138 10.56 -6.41 14.38
N TYR A 139 11.06 -6.02 13.21
CA TYR A 139 11.42 -4.64 12.93
C TYR A 139 10.18 -3.74 12.83
N SER A 140 9.10 -4.21 12.20
CA SER A 140 7.82 -3.49 12.14
C SER A 140 7.29 -3.16 13.54
N ARG A 141 7.23 -4.15 14.44
CA ARG A 141 6.78 -3.95 15.83
C ARG A 141 7.64 -2.94 16.59
N HIS A 142 8.96 -2.93 16.34
CA HIS A 142 9.84 -1.93 16.92
C HIS A 142 9.53 -0.51 16.41
N LEU A 143 9.30 -0.34 15.11
CA LEU A 143 8.93 0.95 14.52
C LEU A 143 7.59 1.44 15.06
N ASP A 144 6.59 0.57 15.19
CA ASP A 144 5.29 0.94 15.78
C ASP A 144 5.45 1.45 17.22
N ALA A 145 6.32 0.81 18.02
CA ALA A 145 6.63 1.24 19.37
C ALA A 145 7.33 2.61 19.41
N GLU A 146 8.29 2.86 18.52
CA GLU A 146 8.99 4.14 18.43
C GLU A 146 8.08 5.28 17.93
N ILE A 147 7.21 5.02 16.95
CA ILE A 147 6.18 5.96 16.46
C ILE A 147 5.27 6.38 17.62
N LYS A 148 4.78 5.39 18.40
CA LYS A 148 3.94 5.64 19.58
C LYS A 148 4.67 6.45 20.65
N LYS A 149 5.93 6.13 20.93
CA LYS A 149 6.77 6.82 21.92
C LYS A 149 7.00 8.29 21.59
N GLN A 150 7.20 8.61 20.31
CA GLN A 150 7.40 9.98 19.85
C GLN A 150 6.10 10.80 19.76
N GLY A 151 4.95 10.19 20.06
CA GLY A 151 3.66 10.85 19.89
C GLY A 151 3.37 11.22 18.43
N ILE A 152 4.03 10.55 17.47
CA ILE A 152 3.75 10.66 16.04
C ILE A 152 2.45 9.90 15.82
N HIS A 153 1.35 10.49 16.25
CA HIS A 153 0.04 10.01 15.88
C HIS A 153 -0.23 10.45 14.45
N ILE A 154 -0.97 9.61 13.74
CA ILE A 154 -1.68 10.00 12.53
C ILE A 154 -2.68 11.09 12.93
N LYS A 155 -2.21 12.34 12.87
CA LYS A 155 -2.99 13.50 13.27
C LYS A 155 -4.20 13.64 12.36
N SER A 156 -5.28 14.16 12.94
CA SER A 156 -6.50 14.61 12.26
C SER A 156 -6.18 15.50 11.05
#